data_AF-A0A1Y0HTT0-F1
#
_entry.id   AF-A0A1Y0HTT0-F1
#
_cell.length_a   1.000
_cell.length_b   1.000
_cell.length_c   1.000
_cell.angle_alpha   90.00
_cell.angle_beta   90.00
_cell.angle_gamma   90.00
#
_symmetry.space_group_name_H-M   'P 1'
#
loop_
_entity.id
_entity.type
_entity.pdbx_description
1 polymer ?
#
loop_
_entity_poly.entity_id
_entity_poly.type
_entity_poly.pdbx_seq_one_letter_code
_entity_poly.pdbx_strand_id
1 'polypeptide(L)'
;MTDMSTPDQSATRSARATLHEWVAAIPTQERGRGPDGAPGVPDPRTWVAALALEGTWLGLYQDAYALTEAEWEALVGDVSRYADVRPPASAVVFHDVDLDEDPFRDDERPLVDAVLRVALEEGVENVTLAAVARRCDRSESTLLAMFGDAETLVDDVALEVLQSGFDDLSPLRLDPSRAAVAASVAALDDSRKASALLRLYALGGVARDDVPEGQHEVHALVLRAWREEGAPSSLVLAALACDGWRAGELQRALLFPPALPGAVVRELARLVDDAGHSSNR
;
A
#
# COMPACT_ATOMS: atom_id res chain seq x y z
N MET A 1 36.56 4.10 34.07
CA MET A 1 36.47 3.91 32.60
C MET A 1 35.56 2.72 32.40
N THR A 2 34.27 3.00 32.30
CA THR A 2 33.27 1.99 31.97
C THR A 2 33.23 1.93 30.45
N ASP A 3 33.69 0.81 29.90
CA ASP A 3 33.62 0.51 28.48
C ASP A 3 32.13 0.46 28.10
N MET A 4 31.63 1.51 27.45
CA MET A 4 30.29 1.51 26.90
C MET A 4 30.35 0.69 25.62
N SER A 5 30.26 -0.63 25.76
CA SER A 5 30.02 -1.53 24.65
C SER A 5 28.77 -1.05 23.92
N THR A 6 28.95 -0.54 22.70
CA THR A 6 27.85 -0.26 21.77
C THR A 6 26.93 -1.47 21.75
N PRO A 7 25.61 -1.30 21.93
CA PRO A 7 24.68 -2.42 21.85
C PRO A 7 24.89 -3.15 20.51
N ASP A 8 24.89 -4.48 20.53
CA ASP A 8 25.06 -5.29 19.33
C ASP A 8 23.85 -5.09 18.43
N GLN A 9 23.98 -4.19 17.45
CA GLN A 9 22.95 -3.85 16.47
C GLN A 9 22.88 -4.90 15.36
N SER A 10 22.77 -6.16 15.75
CA SER A 10 22.83 -7.31 14.83
C SER A 10 21.60 -7.35 13.92
N ALA A 11 20.41 -7.04 14.44
CA ALA A 11 19.17 -7.02 13.68
C ALA A 11 19.16 -5.86 12.70
N THR A 12 19.59 -4.66 13.11
CA THR A 12 19.68 -3.48 12.23
C THR A 12 20.68 -3.72 11.10
N ARG A 13 21.84 -4.33 11.39
CA ARG A 13 22.83 -4.68 10.36
C ARG A 13 22.29 -5.71 9.37
N SER A 14 21.60 -6.73 9.87
CA SER A 14 20.96 -7.76 9.04
C SER A 14 19.88 -7.15 8.14
N ALA A 15 18.95 -6.40 8.72
CA ALA A 15 17.86 -5.76 8.00
C ALA A 15 18.37 -4.82 6.90
N ARG A 16 19.42 -4.04 7.20
CA ARG A 16 20.07 -3.17 6.22
C ARG A 16 20.73 -3.96 5.08
N ALA A 17 21.47 -5.02 5.39
CA ALA A 17 22.11 -5.84 4.37
C ALA A 17 21.08 -6.45 3.42
N THR A 18 20.02 -7.05 3.96
CA THR A 18 18.92 -7.60 3.16
C THR A 18 18.24 -6.53 2.31
N LEU A 19 17.91 -5.38 2.89
CA LEU A 19 17.24 -4.29 2.16
C LEU A 19 18.14 -3.68 1.07
N HIS A 20 19.45 -3.62 1.27
CA HIS A 20 20.39 -3.23 0.21
C HIS A 20 20.40 -4.20 -0.96
N GLU A 21 20.42 -5.51 -0.70
CA GLU A 21 20.38 -6.53 -1.74
C GLU A 21 19.08 -6.43 -2.55
N TRP A 22 17.96 -6.23 -1.86
CA TRP A 22 16.66 -6.01 -2.47
C TRP A 22 16.63 -4.75 -3.36
N VAL A 23 17.04 -3.60 -2.83
CA VAL A 23 17.09 -2.34 -3.60
C VAL A 23 18.01 -2.47 -4.82
N ALA A 24 19.14 -3.17 -4.69
CA ALA A 24 20.07 -3.41 -5.80
C ALA A 24 19.50 -4.32 -6.89
N ALA A 25 18.52 -5.17 -6.57
CA ALA A 25 17.85 -6.07 -7.51
C ALA A 25 16.71 -5.40 -8.30
N ILE A 26 16.23 -4.22 -7.89
CA ILE A 26 15.13 -3.53 -8.57
C ILE A 26 15.54 -3.16 -10.01
N PRO A 27 14.78 -3.60 -11.04
CA PRO A 27 15.03 -3.20 -12.41
C PRO A 27 14.97 -1.68 -12.57
N THR A 28 15.99 -1.11 -13.22
CA THR A 28 16.03 0.32 -13.52
C THR A 28 15.74 0.59 -14.99
N GLN A 29 14.96 1.63 -15.26
CA GLN A 29 14.80 2.13 -16.62
C GLN A 29 16.15 2.69 -17.10
N GLU A 30 16.70 2.13 -18.19
CA GLU A 30 17.93 2.65 -18.78
C GLU A 30 17.77 4.13 -19.17
N ARG A 31 18.86 4.91 -19.05
CA ARG A 31 18.92 6.31 -19.50
C ARG A 31 18.66 6.40 -21.00
N GLY A 32 17.39 6.52 -21.39
CA GLY A 32 16.98 6.56 -22.79
C GLY A 32 15.72 7.39 -23.02
N ARG A 33 15.94 8.67 -23.39
CA ARG A 33 14.97 9.68 -23.88
C ARG A 33 14.08 10.42 -22.87
N GLY A 34 14.75 11.19 -22.02
CA GLY A 34 14.28 12.48 -21.52
C GLY A 34 15.49 13.17 -20.88
N PRO A 35 15.70 14.49 -21.01
CA PRO A 35 16.81 15.12 -20.34
C PRO A 35 16.63 14.91 -18.83
N ASP A 36 17.66 14.43 -18.15
CA ASP A 36 17.79 14.59 -16.70
C ASP A 36 17.52 16.09 -16.42
N GLY A 37 16.36 16.40 -15.83
CA GLY A 37 15.89 17.79 -15.64
C GLY A 37 14.81 18.30 -16.61
N ALA A 38 14.15 17.45 -17.40
CA ALA A 38 12.91 17.85 -18.08
C ALA A 38 11.85 18.24 -17.04
N PRO A 39 11.14 19.38 -17.22
CA PRO A 39 9.95 19.67 -16.43
C PRO A 39 8.94 18.53 -16.61
N GLY A 40 8.62 17.82 -15.53
CA GLY A 40 7.64 16.74 -15.53
C GLY A 40 8.12 15.37 -15.06
N VAL A 41 9.41 15.16 -14.75
CA VAL A 41 9.83 13.94 -14.03
C VAL A 41 9.51 14.15 -12.54
N PRO A 42 8.62 13.34 -11.93
CA PRO A 42 8.25 13.54 -10.53
C PRO A 42 9.45 13.29 -9.62
N ASP A 43 9.54 14.08 -8.56
CA ASP A 43 10.64 14.06 -7.59
C ASP A 43 10.86 12.65 -7.00
N PRO A 44 12.10 12.12 -6.95
CA PRO A 44 12.38 10.79 -6.43
C PRO A 44 11.87 10.56 -5.01
N ARG A 45 11.87 11.58 -4.15
CA ARG A 45 11.31 11.44 -2.80
C ARG A 45 9.80 11.23 -2.84
N THR A 46 9.11 11.96 -3.71
CA THR A 46 7.66 11.80 -3.92
C THR A 46 7.33 10.40 -4.45
N TRP A 47 8.12 9.85 -5.36
CA TRP A 47 7.99 8.45 -5.81
C TRP A 47 8.14 7.45 -4.67
N VAL A 48 9.21 7.59 -3.88
CA VAL A 48 9.44 6.70 -2.73
C VAL A 48 8.32 6.82 -1.72
N ALA A 49 7.80 8.03 -1.47
CA ALA A 49 6.66 8.24 -0.59
C ALA A 49 5.39 7.56 -1.13
N ALA A 50 5.11 7.66 -2.43
CA ALA A 50 3.97 7.00 -3.05
C ALA A 50 4.07 5.47 -2.91
N LEU A 51 5.26 4.89 -3.16
CA LEU A 51 5.50 3.47 -2.96
C LEU A 51 5.38 3.04 -1.49
N ALA A 52 5.89 3.85 -0.56
CA ALA A 52 5.78 3.56 0.88
C ALA A 52 4.34 3.61 1.38
N LEU A 53 3.53 4.53 0.84
CA LEU A 53 2.09 4.58 1.11
C LEU A 53 1.37 3.38 0.50
N GLU A 54 1.74 2.96 -0.70
CA GLU A 54 1.21 1.71 -1.27
C GLU A 54 1.50 0.51 -0.37
N GLY A 55 2.77 0.34 0.05
CA GLY A 55 3.14 -0.72 0.99
C GLY A 55 2.36 -0.64 2.31
N THR A 56 2.12 0.58 2.81
CA THR A 56 1.30 0.83 4.00
C THR A 56 -0.14 0.33 3.81
N TRP A 57 -0.79 0.72 2.72
CA TRP A 57 -2.16 0.32 2.40
C TRP A 57 -2.29 -1.18 2.14
N LEU A 58 -1.32 -1.79 1.47
CA LEU A 58 -1.26 -3.24 1.28
C LEU A 58 -1.08 -3.98 2.60
N GLY A 59 -0.21 -3.48 3.48
CA GLY A 59 -0.02 -4.03 4.82
C GLY A 59 -1.30 -3.99 5.66
N LEU A 60 -2.08 -2.90 5.56
CA LEU A 60 -3.40 -2.80 6.18
C LEU A 60 -4.40 -3.78 5.55
N TYR A 61 -4.44 -3.88 4.22
CA TYR A 61 -5.34 -4.77 3.50
C TYR A 61 -5.07 -6.25 3.83
N GLN A 62 -3.80 -6.64 3.94
CA GLN A 62 -3.36 -8.04 4.14
C GLN A 62 -3.10 -8.38 5.62
N ASP A 63 -3.29 -7.43 6.54
CA ASP A 63 -2.92 -7.55 7.95
C ASP A 63 -1.47 -8.04 8.16
N ALA A 64 -0.54 -7.56 7.33
CA ALA A 64 0.77 -8.18 7.17
C ALA A 64 1.79 -7.81 8.27
N TYR A 65 1.62 -6.66 8.93
CA TYR A 65 2.69 -6.04 9.72
C TYR A 65 2.53 -6.15 11.24
N ALA A 66 1.36 -6.58 11.72
CA ALA A 66 1.04 -6.70 13.15
C ALA A 66 1.54 -5.49 13.97
N LEU A 67 1.21 -4.27 13.50
CA LEU A 67 1.58 -3.01 14.14
C LEU A 67 0.53 -2.60 15.17
N THR A 68 0.98 -2.03 16.28
CA THR A 68 0.11 -1.34 17.23
C THR A 68 -0.36 0.00 16.65
N GLU A 69 -1.45 0.55 17.18
CA GLU A 69 -1.96 1.89 16.79
C GLU A 69 -0.88 2.98 16.87
N ALA A 70 -0.10 3.00 17.95
CA ALA A 70 1.00 3.96 18.13
C ALA A 70 2.13 3.77 17.11
N GLU A 71 2.40 2.53 16.70
CA GLU A 71 3.40 2.25 15.67
C GLU A 71 2.94 2.70 14.29
N TRP A 72 1.66 2.50 13.98
CA TRP A 72 1.05 3.04 12.77
C TRP A 72 1.08 4.58 12.75
N GLU A 73 0.76 5.24 13.87
CA GLU A 73 0.83 6.69 14.00
C GLU A 73 2.24 7.23 13.75
N ALA A 74 3.25 6.58 14.34
CA ALA A 74 4.65 6.92 14.12
C ALA A 74 5.05 6.76 12.63
N LEU A 75 4.69 5.64 12.02
CA LEU A 75 5.00 5.31 10.63
C LEU A 75 4.38 6.30 9.65
N VAL A 76 3.08 6.58 9.80
CA VAL A 76 2.36 7.53 8.94
C VAL A 76 2.87 8.96 9.14
N GLY A 77 3.21 9.33 10.38
CA GLY A 77 3.88 10.60 10.67
C GLY A 77 5.24 10.74 9.97
N ASP A 78 6.01 9.66 9.93
CA ASP A 78 7.33 9.61 9.27
C ASP A 78 7.20 9.66 7.74
N VAL A 79 6.25 8.93 7.15
CA VAL A 79 5.92 9.02 5.71
C VAL A 79 5.50 10.44 5.34
N SER A 80 4.61 11.04 6.12
CA SER A 80 4.11 12.40 5.88
C SER A 80 5.23 13.44 5.92
N ARG A 81 6.13 13.32 6.92
CA ARG A 81 7.30 14.20 7.05
C ARG A 81 8.28 14.00 5.90
N TYR A 82 8.50 12.75 5.48
CA TYR A 82 9.39 12.44 4.37
C TYR A 82 8.87 13.02 3.05
N ALA A 83 7.56 12.95 2.82
CA ALA A 83 6.86 13.45 1.65
C ALA A 83 6.61 14.96 1.65
N ASP A 84 6.93 15.67 2.74
CA ASP A 84 6.54 17.08 2.93
C ASP A 84 5.04 17.31 2.72
N VAL A 85 4.21 16.45 3.32
CA VAL A 85 2.75 16.59 3.33
C VAL A 85 2.23 16.67 4.76
N ARG A 86 1.02 17.21 4.91
CA ARG A 86 0.39 17.31 6.23
C ARG A 86 0.05 15.89 6.71
N PRO A 87 0.48 15.49 7.93
CA PRO A 87 0.08 14.21 8.49
C PRO A 87 -1.42 14.20 8.79
N PRO A 88 -2.02 12.99 8.87
CA PRO A 88 -3.39 12.86 9.32
C PRO A 88 -3.54 13.29 10.79
N ALA A 89 -4.76 13.57 11.22
CA ALA A 89 -5.09 13.86 12.61
C ALA A 89 -4.93 12.62 13.51
N SER A 90 -5.21 11.43 12.97
CA SER A 90 -4.88 10.14 13.58
C SER A 90 -4.66 9.09 12.48
N ALA A 91 -3.64 8.25 12.62
CA ALA A 91 -3.30 7.27 11.59
C ALA A 91 -4.19 6.01 11.58
N VAL A 92 -4.85 5.71 12.72
CA VAL A 92 -5.64 4.48 12.93
C VAL A 92 -6.82 4.75 13.86
N VAL A 93 -7.52 5.86 13.64
CA VAL A 93 -8.88 5.97 14.15
C VAL A 93 -9.74 6.28 12.95
N PHE A 94 -10.08 5.22 12.24
CA PHE A 94 -11.27 5.23 11.42
C PHE A 94 -12.42 5.61 12.38
N HIS A 95 -13.20 6.63 12.03
CA HIS A 95 -14.16 7.31 12.91
C HIS A 95 -15.59 6.77 12.74
N ASP A 96 -15.75 5.62 12.09
CA ASP A 96 -17.04 5.03 11.69
C ASP A 96 -17.08 3.56 12.10
N VAL A 97 -17.50 3.33 13.34
CA VAL A 97 -17.39 2.04 14.07
C VAL A 97 -17.77 0.82 13.22
N ASP A 98 -18.79 0.92 12.36
CA ASP A 98 -19.24 -0.19 11.52
C ASP A 98 -18.30 -0.48 10.34
N LEU A 99 -17.77 0.56 9.68
CA LEU A 99 -16.76 0.44 8.62
C LEU A 99 -15.38 0.10 9.17
N ASP A 100 -15.12 0.46 10.41
CA ASP A 100 -13.88 0.15 11.12
C ASP A 100 -13.82 -1.34 11.49
N GLU A 101 -14.96 -1.92 11.90
CA GLU A 101 -15.10 -3.36 12.20
C GLU A 101 -15.09 -4.23 10.94
N ASP A 102 -15.76 -3.80 9.86
CA ASP A 102 -15.80 -4.52 8.58
C ASP A 102 -15.83 -3.56 7.39
N PRO A 103 -14.66 -3.24 6.81
CA PRO A 103 -14.58 -2.29 5.71
C PRO A 103 -15.25 -2.79 4.43
N PHE A 104 -15.62 -4.07 4.31
CA PHE A 104 -16.29 -4.63 3.12
C PHE A 104 -17.80 -4.69 3.25
N ARG A 105 -18.35 -4.42 4.44
CA ARG A 105 -19.79 -4.41 4.67
C ARG A 105 -20.45 -3.19 4.04
N ASP A 106 -21.55 -3.40 3.32
CA ASP A 106 -22.35 -2.31 2.74
C ASP A 106 -23.86 -2.58 2.84
N ASP A 107 -24.42 -2.27 4.01
CA ASP A 107 -25.84 -2.54 4.31
C ASP A 107 -26.79 -1.71 3.44
N GLU A 108 -26.35 -0.54 2.96
CA GLU A 108 -27.14 0.33 2.10
C GLU A 108 -27.21 -0.18 0.66
N ARG A 109 -26.23 -0.98 0.22
CA ARG A 109 -26.10 -1.48 -1.15
C ARG A 109 -25.85 -2.99 -1.18
N PRO A 110 -26.90 -3.81 -1.05
CA PRO A 110 -26.78 -5.27 -0.97
C PRO A 110 -26.10 -5.93 -2.17
N LEU A 111 -26.15 -5.31 -3.36
CA LEU A 111 -25.44 -5.82 -4.54
C LEU A 111 -23.93 -5.58 -4.43
N VAL A 112 -23.52 -4.40 -3.97
CA VAL A 112 -22.12 -4.03 -3.75
C VAL A 112 -21.52 -4.92 -2.66
N ASP A 113 -22.20 -5.07 -1.53
CA ASP A 113 -21.80 -5.98 -0.44
C ASP A 113 -21.63 -7.41 -0.97
N ALA A 114 -22.63 -7.95 -1.69
CA ALA A 114 -22.56 -9.30 -2.23
C ALA A 114 -21.35 -9.53 -3.16
N VAL A 115 -21.03 -8.57 -4.03
CA VAL A 115 -19.84 -8.64 -4.91
C VAL A 115 -18.56 -8.60 -4.10
N LEU A 116 -18.44 -7.65 -3.16
CA LEU A 116 -17.27 -7.51 -2.30
C LEU A 116 -17.02 -8.76 -1.44
N ARG A 117 -18.07 -9.39 -0.93
CA ARG A 117 -17.96 -10.62 -0.13
C ARG A 117 -17.44 -11.79 -0.95
N VAL A 118 -17.93 -11.99 -2.18
CA VAL A 118 -17.38 -13.02 -3.06
C VAL A 118 -15.93 -12.71 -3.40
N ALA A 119 -15.62 -11.47 -3.77
CA ALA A 119 -14.25 -11.08 -4.10
C ALA A 119 -13.27 -11.27 -2.93
N LEU A 120 -13.70 -10.96 -1.71
CA LEU A 120 -12.89 -11.08 -0.49
C LEU A 120 -12.69 -12.54 -0.06
N GLU A 121 -13.75 -13.35 -0.07
CA GLU A 121 -13.73 -14.71 0.48
C GLU A 121 -13.32 -15.78 -0.54
N GLU A 122 -13.62 -15.55 -1.82
CA GLU A 122 -13.44 -16.54 -2.89
C GLU A 122 -12.45 -16.05 -3.96
N GLY A 123 -12.04 -14.77 -3.95
CA GLY A 123 -11.24 -14.16 -5.00
C GLY A 123 -12.09 -13.54 -6.11
N VAL A 124 -11.61 -12.45 -6.72
CA VAL A 124 -12.37 -11.69 -7.71
C VAL A 124 -12.73 -12.52 -8.95
N GLU A 125 -11.87 -13.45 -9.34
CA GLU A 125 -12.08 -14.35 -10.46
C GLU A 125 -13.25 -15.32 -10.26
N ASN A 126 -13.69 -15.51 -9.01
CA ASN A 126 -14.83 -16.34 -8.63
C ASN A 126 -16.13 -15.53 -8.50
N VAL A 127 -16.07 -14.20 -8.73
CA VAL A 127 -17.27 -13.36 -8.83
C VAL A 127 -18.05 -13.74 -10.09
N THR A 128 -19.16 -14.43 -9.88
CA THR A 128 -20.10 -14.83 -10.92
C THR A 128 -21.49 -14.28 -10.61
N LEU A 129 -22.32 -14.05 -11.63
CA LEU A 129 -23.71 -13.62 -11.43
C LEU A 129 -24.48 -14.59 -10.51
N ALA A 130 -24.22 -15.89 -10.64
CA ALA A 130 -24.80 -16.91 -9.77
C ALA A 130 -24.32 -16.80 -8.32
N ALA A 131 -23.03 -16.54 -8.08
CA ALA A 131 -22.49 -16.34 -6.73
C ALA A 131 -23.06 -15.09 -6.06
N VAL A 132 -23.11 -13.98 -6.80
CA VAL A 132 -23.67 -12.72 -6.32
C VAL A 132 -25.17 -12.85 -6.04
N ALA A 133 -25.93 -13.50 -6.93
CA ALA A 133 -27.37 -13.75 -6.74
C ALA A 133 -27.71 -14.63 -5.52
N ARG A 134 -26.77 -15.44 -5.03
CA ARG A 134 -26.97 -16.19 -3.77
C ARG A 134 -26.83 -15.32 -2.53
N ARG A 135 -26.09 -14.21 -2.65
CA ARG A 135 -25.74 -13.32 -1.52
C ARG A 135 -26.58 -12.04 -1.50
N CYS A 136 -27.05 -11.57 -2.65
CA CYS A 136 -28.07 -10.51 -2.73
C CYS A 136 -29.42 -11.15 -3.11
N ASP A 137 -30.52 -10.65 -2.55
CA ASP A 137 -31.89 -11.16 -2.78
C ASP A 137 -32.40 -10.84 -4.21
N ARG A 138 -31.67 -11.28 -5.24
CA ARG A 138 -31.92 -11.07 -6.66
C ARG A 138 -31.65 -12.36 -7.43
N SER A 139 -32.43 -12.59 -8.49
CA SER A 139 -32.18 -13.75 -9.36
C SER A 139 -31.00 -13.50 -10.29
N GLU A 140 -30.27 -14.57 -10.63
CA GLU A 140 -29.20 -14.53 -11.63
C GLU A 140 -29.68 -13.98 -12.98
N SER A 141 -30.89 -14.35 -13.40
CA SER A 141 -31.51 -13.82 -14.63
C SER A 141 -31.73 -12.30 -14.60
N THR A 142 -31.97 -11.74 -13.42
CA THR A 142 -32.13 -10.28 -13.24
C THR A 142 -30.78 -9.59 -13.37
N LEU A 143 -29.75 -10.13 -12.72
CA LEU A 143 -28.39 -9.59 -12.83
C LEU A 143 -27.87 -9.67 -14.27
N LEU A 144 -28.12 -10.80 -14.96
CA LEU A 144 -27.78 -10.97 -16.36
C LEU A 144 -28.45 -9.92 -17.27
N ALA A 145 -29.72 -9.61 -17.02
CA ALA A 145 -30.43 -8.59 -17.79
C ALA A 145 -29.93 -7.16 -17.53
N MET A 146 -29.38 -6.89 -16.34
CA MET A 146 -28.86 -5.57 -15.95
C MET A 146 -27.43 -5.33 -16.44
N PHE A 147 -26.55 -6.31 -16.25
CA PHE A 147 -25.11 -6.14 -16.44
C PHE A 147 -24.56 -6.90 -17.65
N GLY A 148 -25.29 -7.88 -18.18
CA GLY A 148 -24.84 -8.71 -19.31
C GLY A 148 -23.86 -9.81 -18.92
N ASP A 149 -22.84 -9.52 -18.13
CA ASP A 149 -21.88 -10.49 -17.61
C ASP A 149 -21.31 -10.08 -16.23
N ALA A 150 -20.51 -10.96 -15.64
CA ALA A 150 -19.93 -10.74 -14.31
C ALA A 150 -18.78 -9.73 -14.32
N GLU A 151 -18.03 -9.62 -15.43
CA GLU A 151 -16.95 -8.65 -15.59
C GLU A 151 -17.51 -7.22 -15.55
N THR A 152 -18.56 -6.96 -16.32
CA THR A 152 -19.28 -5.68 -16.32
C THR A 152 -19.88 -5.36 -14.95
N LEU A 153 -20.40 -6.36 -14.24
CA LEU A 153 -20.89 -6.16 -12.86
C LEU A 153 -19.75 -5.73 -11.92
N VAL A 154 -18.60 -6.38 -11.98
CA VAL A 154 -17.43 -6.03 -11.15
C VAL A 154 -16.94 -4.62 -11.49
N ASP A 155 -16.83 -4.28 -12.77
CA ASP A 155 -16.41 -2.95 -13.23
C ASP A 155 -17.37 -1.85 -12.76
N ASP A 156 -18.68 -2.08 -12.85
CA ASP A 156 -19.70 -1.13 -12.38
C ASP A 156 -19.62 -0.93 -10.86
N VAL A 157 -19.43 -2.01 -10.09
CA VAL A 157 -19.25 -1.93 -8.62
C VAL A 157 -17.93 -1.23 -8.27
N ALA A 158 -16.85 -1.51 -8.98
CA ALA A 158 -15.56 -0.84 -8.77
C ALA A 158 -15.66 0.66 -9.05
N LEU A 159 -16.39 1.05 -10.10
CA LEU A 159 -16.66 2.45 -10.43
C LEU A 159 -17.50 3.13 -9.34
N GLU A 160 -18.51 2.44 -8.79
CA GLU A 160 -19.33 2.97 -7.71
C GLU A 160 -18.53 3.16 -6.41
N VAL A 161 -17.68 2.19 -6.06
CA VAL A 161 -16.76 2.29 -4.91
C VAL A 161 -15.78 3.44 -5.11
N LEU A 162 -15.21 3.57 -6.31
CA LEU A 162 -14.31 4.68 -6.66
C LEU A 162 -15.00 6.03 -6.46
N GLN A 163 -16.20 6.22 -7.04
CA GLN A 163 -16.97 7.48 -6.94
C GLN A 163 -17.43 7.79 -5.50
N SER A 164 -17.56 6.77 -4.66
CA SER A 164 -17.96 6.95 -3.25
C SER A 164 -16.83 7.48 -2.38
N GLY A 165 -15.57 7.19 -2.73
CA GLY A 165 -14.39 7.57 -1.92
C GLY A 165 -13.45 8.58 -2.59
N PHE A 166 -13.40 8.63 -3.91
CA PHE A 166 -12.37 9.34 -4.66
C PHE A 166 -12.95 10.10 -5.86
N ASP A 167 -12.66 11.40 -5.93
CA ASP A 167 -13.09 12.23 -7.06
C ASP A 167 -12.16 12.09 -8.28
N ASP A 168 -10.86 11.79 -8.10
CA ASP A 168 -9.87 11.76 -9.21
C ASP A 168 -8.68 10.78 -9.02
N LEU A 169 -8.64 10.00 -7.93
CA LEU A 169 -7.50 9.13 -7.60
C LEU A 169 -7.88 7.67 -7.76
N SER A 170 -7.30 7.00 -8.75
CA SER A 170 -7.37 5.54 -8.86
C SER A 170 -6.23 4.92 -8.04
N PRO A 171 -6.50 4.24 -6.92
CA PRO A 171 -5.45 3.69 -6.06
C PRO A 171 -4.73 2.48 -6.67
N LEU A 172 -5.27 1.90 -7.75
CA LEU A 172 -4.66 0.75 -8.45
C LEU A 172 -3.58 1.16 -9.46
N ARG A 173 -3.29 2.46 -9.58
CA ARG A 173 -2.23 3.00 -10.43
C ARG A 173 -1.30 3.83 -9.56
N LEU A 174 0.00 3.61 -9.71
CA LEU A 174 0.99 4.44 -9.05
C LEU A 174 0.97 5.87 -9.63
N ASP A 175 0.48 6.83 -8.84
CA ASP A 175 0.60 8.26 -9.11
C ASP A 175 1.62 8.89 -8.14
N PRO A 176 2.86 9.13 -8.60
CA PRO A 176 3.94 9.70 -7.80
C PRO A 176 3.92 11.24 -7.78
N SER A 177 2.74 11.87 -7.85
CA SER A 177 2.58 13.31 -7.64
C SER A 177 2.39 13.65 -6.16
N ARG A 178 2.85 14.83 -5.75
CA ARG A 178 2.66 15.29 -4.36
C ARG A 178 1.18 15.40 -3.98
N ALA A 179 0.32 15.71 -4.94
CA ALA A 179 -1.13 15.77 -4.72
C ALA A 179 -1.71 14.39 -4.42
N ALA A 180 -1.34 13.36 -5.19
CA ALA A 180 -1.76 11.99 -4.94
C ALA A 180 -1.23 11.45 -3.60
N VAL A 181 0.04 11.72 -3.28
CA VAL A 181 0.63 11.38 -1.97
C VAL A 181 -0.12 12.05 -0.82
N ALA A 182 -0.40 13.35 -0.91
CA ALA A 182 -1.15 14.07 0.12
C ALA A 182 -2.57 13.54 0.29
N ALA A 183 -3.23 13.18 -0.82
CA ALA A 183 -4.58 12.64 -0.77
C ALA A 183 -4.64 11.20 -0.26
N SER A 184 -3.64 10.37 -0.56
CA SER A 184 -3.48 9.04 0.02
C SER A 184 -3.24 9.10 1.53
N VAL A 185 -2.40 10.04 2.00
CA VAL A 185 -2.26 10.32 3.44
C VAL A 185 -3.57 10.79 4.06
N ALA A 186 -4.28 11.71 3.41
CA ALA A 186 -5.57 12.22 3.91
C ALA A 186 -6.67 11.14 3.93
N ALA A 187 -6.58 10.09 3.13
CA ALA A 187 -7.52 8.98 3.15
C ALA A 187 -7.40 8.12 4.42
N LEU A 188 -6.27 8.19 5.15
CA LEU A 188 -6.12 7.52 6.45
C LEU A 188 -6.97 8.18 7.56
N ASP A 189 -7.33 9.46 7.40
CA ASP A 189 -8.24 10.20 8.31
C ASP A 189 -9.74 9.98 7.99
N ASP A 190 -10.07 9.22 6.94
CA ASP A 190 -11.43 9.11 6.41
C ASP A 190 -11.79 7.64 6.18
N SER A 191 -12.55 7.05 7.11
CA SER A 191 -13.00 5.65 7.05
C SER A 191 -13.63 5.29 5.70
N ARG A 192 -14.36 6.22 5.06
CA ARG A 192 -15.02 5.94 3.78
C ARG A 192 -14.00 5.81 2.66
N LYS A 193 -12.98 6.67 2.65
CA LYS A 193 -11.90 6.61 1.65
C LYS A 193 -11.00 5.41 1.87
N ALA A 194 -10.64 5.14 3.12
CA ALA A 194 -9.87 3.96 3.49
C ALA A 194 -10.60 2.68 3.07
N SER A 195 -11.87 2.51 3.46
CA SER A 195 -12.68 1.35 3.07
C SER A 195 -12.85 1.25 1.56
N ALA A 196 -13.07 2.36 0.85
CA ALA A 196 -13.13 2.35 -0.61
C ALA A 196 -11.82 1.85 -1.24
N LEU A 197 -10.66 2.25 -0.71
CA LEU A 197 -9.36 1.79 -1.20
C LEU A 197 -9.15 0.29 -0.96
N LEU A 198 -9.47 -0.21 0.23
CA LEU A 198 -9.37 -1.63 0.56
C LEU A 198 -10.33 -2.49 -0.30
N ARG A 199 -11.55 -1.98 -0.55
CA ARG A 199 -12.51 -2.60 -1.47
C ARG A 199 -11.97 -2.65 -2.90
N LEU A 200 -11.31 -1.60 -3.37
CA LEU A 200 -10.70 -1.56 -4.69
C LEU A 200 -9.55 -2.56 -4.84
N TYR A 201 -8.79 -2.87 -3.78
CA TYR A 201 -7.82 -3.97 -3.83
C TYR A 201 -8.50 -5.33 -4.02
N ALA A 202 -9.57 -5.61 -3.27
CA ALA A 202 -10.33 -6.85 -3.43
C ALA A 202 -10.91 -6.99 -4.84
N LEU A 203 -11.54 -5.92 -5.36
CA LEU A 203 -12.08 -5.89 -6.73
C LEU A 203 -11.00 -5.89 -7.81
N GLY A 204 -9.80 -5.41 -7.50
CA GLY A 204 -8.65 -5.54 -8.37
C GLY A 204 -8.12 -6.98 -8.42
N GLY A 205 -8.46 -7.83 -7.44
CA GLY A 205 -7.91 -9.17 -7.30
C GLY A 205 -6.54 -9.20 -6.61
N VAL A 206 -6.23 -8.19 -5.80
CA VAL A 206 -5.05 -8.25 -4.93
C VAL A 206 -5.31 -9.31 -3.86
N ALA A 207 -4.41 -10.29 -3.75
CA ALA A 207 -4.55 -11.37 -2.76
C ALA A 207 -4.52 -10.80 -1.33
N ARG A 208 -5.51 -11.17 -0.51
CA ARG A 208 -5.56 -10.81 0.91
C ARG A 208 -4.76 -11.78 1.77
N ASP A 209 -5.10 -13.07 1.72
CA ASP A 209 -4.52 -14.10 2.59
C ASP A 209 -3.38 -14.89 1.90
N ASP A 210 -3.53 -15.20 0.62
CA ASP A 210 -2.53 -15.92 -0.19
C ASP A 210 -1.49 -14.97 -0.80
N VAL A 211 -0.85 -14.17 0.05
CA VAL A 211 0.15 -13.18 -0.38
C VAL A 211 1.36 -13.88 -1.01
N PRO A 212 1.83 -13.43 -2.20
CA PRO A 212 3.01 -14.00 -2.84
C PRO A 212 4.24 -14.10 -1.94
N GLU A 213 4.96 -15.23 -2.02
CA GLU A 213 6.18 -15.45 -1.26
C GLU A 213 7.21 -14.33 -1.51
N GLY A 214 7.81 -13.84 -0.43
CA GLY A 214 8.81 -12.77 -0.48
C GLY A 214 8.24 -11.35 -0.57
N GLN A 215 6.92 -11.12 -0.64
CA GLN A 215 6.36 -9.76 -0.73
C GLN A 215 6.70 -8.90 0.49
N HIS A 216 6.68 -9.47 1.71
CA HIS A 216 6.88 -8.75 2.98
C HIS A 216 8.13 -9.21 3.75
N GLU A 217 8.99 -10.01 3.13
CA GLU A 217 10.10 -10.69 3.82
C GLU A 217 11.09 -9.68 4.44
N VAL A 218 11.34 -8.57 3.75
CA VAL A 218 12.25 -7.52 4.21
C VAL A 218 11.64 -6.73 5.37
N HIS A 219 10.34 -6.49 5.32
CA HIS A 219 9.62 -5.70 6.30
C HIS A 219 9.66 -6.33 7.70
N ALA A 220 9.49 -7.65 7.80
CA ALA A 220 9.56 -8.36 9.08
C ALA A 220 10.91 -8.17 9.80
N LEU A 221 12.02 -8.22 9.05
CA LEU A 221 13.36 -7.97 9.58
C LEU A 221 13.55 -6.52 10.02
N VAL A 222 13.02 -5.57 9.24
CA VAL A 222 13.12 -4.14 9.52
C VAL A 222 12.28 -3.74 10.72
N LEU A 223 11.05 -4.24 10.86
CA LEU A 223 10.21 -4.01 12.04
C LEU A 223 10.85 -4.58 13.31
N ARG A 224 11.46 -5.75 13.20
CA ARG A 224 12.20 -6.33 14.32
C ARG A 224 13.35 -5.42 14.74
N ALA A 225 14.16 -4.94 13.80
CA ALA A 225 15.24 -4.01 14.09
C ALA A 225 14.73 -2.68 14.67
N TRP A 226 13.60 -2.17 14.17
CA TRP A 226 12.98 -0.95 14.67
C TRP A 226 12.53 -1.10 16.13
N ARG A 227 11.84 -2.19 16.45
CA ARG A 227 11.32 -2.48 17.81
C ARG A 227 12.41 -2.84 18.81
N GLU A 228 13.34 -3.72 18.44
CA GLU A 228 14.34 -4.26 19.36
C GLU A 228 15.55 -3.32 19.54
N GLU A 229 15.96 -2.60 18.49
CA GLU A 229 17.21 -1.85 18.47
C GLU A 229 17.03 -0.35 18.20
N GLY A 230 15.80 0.12 17.98
CA GLY A 230 15.53 1.53 17.67
C GLY A 230 16.08 1.93 16.31
N ALA A 231 16.06 1.01 15.34
CA ALA A 231 16.50 1.29 13.97
C ALA A 231 15.74 2.51 13.41
N PRO A 232 16.38 3.35 12.59
CA PRO A 232 15.75 4.60 12.15
C PRO A 232 14.61 4.35 11.17
N SER A 233 13.59 5.22 11.23
CA SER A 233 12.39 5.13 10.39
C SER A 233 12.66 5.17 8.88
N SER A 234 13.83 5.66 8.45
CA SER A 234 14.23 5.60 7.04
C SER A 234 14.32 4.15 6.52
N LEU A 235 14.68 3.18 7.37
CA LEU A 235 14.65 1.76 7.01
C LEU A 235 13.22 1.26 6.84
N VAL A 236 12.31 1.64 7.74
CA VAL A 236 10.89 1.27 7.66
C VAL A 236 10.28 1.85 6.38
N LEU A 237 10.55 3.12 6.08
CA LEU A 237 10.12 3.78 4.83
C LEU A 237 10.62 3.07 3.59
N ALA A 238 11.91 2.70 3.55
CA ALA A 238 12.48 2.00 2.42
C ALA A 238 11.91 0.57 2.27
N ALA A 239 11.65 -0.13 3.37
CA ALA A 239 11.03 -1.45 3.36
C ALA A 239 9.59 -1.38 2.80
N LEU A 240 8.77 -0.47 3.31
CA LEU A 240 7.41 -0.25 2.78
C LEU A 240 7.40 0.08 1.29
N ALA A 241 8.34 0.92 0.83
CA ALA A 241 8.44 1.24 -0.58
C ALA A 241 8.84 0.03 -1.43
N CYS A 242 9.66 -0.87 -0.89
CA CYS A 242 10.00 -2.13 -1.56
C CYS A 242 8.80 -3.08 -1.60
N ASP A 243 8.04 -3.21 -0.51
CA ASP A 243 6.83 -4.03 -0.48
C ASP A 243 5.79 -3.51 -1.48
N GLY A 244 5.54 -2.19 -1.50
CA GLY A 244 4.62 -1.55 -2.45
C GLY A 244 5.03 -1.75 -3.90
N TRP A 245 6.33 -1.63 -4.20
CA TRP A 245 6.86 -1.96 -5.52
C TRP A 245 6.66 -3.44 -5.87
N ARG A 246 6.99 -4.34 -4.94
CA ARG A 246 6.94 -5.79 -5.15
C ARG A 246 5.52 -6.28 -5.37
N ALA A 247 4.55 -5.73 -4.65
CA ALA A 247 3.15 -6.00 -4.92
C ALA A 247 2.76 -5.58 -6.34
N GLY A 248 3.18 -4.39 -6.79
CA GLY A 248 2.98 -3.94 -8.17
C GLY A 248 3.60 -4.84 -9.24
N GLU A 249 4.72 -5.51 -8.93
CA GLU A 249 5.37 -6.47 -9.82
C GLU A 249 4.61 -7.80 -9.91
N LEU A 250 4.03 -8.25 -8.79
CA LEU A 250 3.43 -9.57 -8.66
C LEU A 250 1.92 -9.58 -8.95
N GLN A 251 1.24 -8.46 -8.70
CA GLN A 251 -0.22 -8.34 -8.79
C GLN A 251 -0.61 -7.63 -10.08
N ARG A 252 -1.23 -8.37 -11.01
CA ARG A 252 -1.64 -7.83 -12.32
C ARG A 252 -2.62 -6.65 -12.22
N ALA A 253 -3.38 -6.58 -11.14
CA ALA A 253 -4.31 -5.51 -10.81
C ALA A 253 -3.63 -4.14 -10.69
N LEU A 254 -2.41 -4.15 -10.15
CA LEU A 254 -1.62 -2.96 -9.89
C LEU A 254 -0.84 -2.62 -11.15
N LEU A 255 -1.20 -1.52 -11.81
CA LEU A 255 -0.63 -1.13 -13.10
C LEU A 255 0.68 -0.37 -12.92
N PHE A 256 1.64 -0.98 -12.23
CA PHE A 256 2.91 -0.34 -11.89
C PHE A 256 3.90 -0.50 -13.05
N PRO A 257 4.86 0.43 -13.23
CA PRO A 257 5.87 0.25 -14.26
C PRO A 257 6.67 -1.03 -13.96
N PRO A 258 7.24 -1.73 -14.96
CA PRO A 258 8.05 -2.94 -14.73
C PRO A 258 9.49 -2.64 -14.28
N ALA A 259 9.90 -1.37 -14.32
CA ALA A 259 11.18 -0.88 -13.84
C ALA A 259 11.03 0.52 -13.24
N LEU A 260 11.78 0.83 -12.19
CA LEU A 260 11.79 2.15 -11.56
C LEU A 260 12.78 3.10 -12.23
N PRO A 261 12.55 4.43 -12.17
CA PRO A 261 13.57 5.39 -12.56
C PRO A 261 14.82 5.22 -11.68
N GLY A 262 16.01 5.23 -12.27
CA GLY A 262 17.25 5.02 -11.50
C GLY A 262 17.50 6.06 -10.39
N ALA A 263 16.89 7.24 -10.47
CA ALA A 263 16.93 8.23 -9.40
C ALA A 263 16.12 7.81 -8.16
N VAL A 264 15.01 7.08 -8.35
CA VAL A 264 14.19 6.53 -7.27
C VAL A 264 14.94 5.41 -6.56
N VAL A 265 15.58 4.50 -7.31
CA VAL A 265 16.40 3.42 -6.73
C VAL A 265 17.58 3.97 -5.93
N ARG A 266 18.22 5.07 -6.39
CA ARG A 266 19.26 5.76 -5.62
C ARG A 266 18.72 6.41 -4.34
N GLU A 267 17.51 6.96 -4.38
CA GLU A 267 16.88 7.53 -3.19
C GLU A 267 16.52 6.44 -2.17
N LEU A 268 16.02 5.28 -2.62
CA LEU A 268 15.83 4.11 -1.76
C LEU A 268 17.16 3.69 -1.12
N ALA A 269 18.23 3.52 -1.90
CA ALA A 269 19.55 3.17 -1.37
C ALA A 269 20.04 4.18 -0.31
N ARG A 270 19.83 5.48 -0.56
CA ARG A 270 20.15 6.56 0.38
C ARG A 270 19.41 6.41 1.71
N LEU A 271 18.12 6.05 1.70
CA LEU A 271 17.35 5.80 2.93
C LEU A 271 17.88 4.60 3.72
N VAL A 272 18.36 3.57 3.02
CA VAL A 272 19.00 2.40 3.63
C VAL A 272 20.34 2.76 4.25
N ASP A 273 21.11 3.67 3.64
CA ASP A 273 22.42 4.15 4.12
C ASP A 273 22.33 5.17 5.28
N ASP A 274 21.42 6.14 5.17
CA ASP A 274 21.22 7.23 6.15
C ASP A 274 20.94 6.72 7.56
N ALA A 275 20.44 5.49 7.66
CA ALA A 275 20.18 4.82 8.90
C ALA A 275 21.41 4.63 9.81
N GLY A 276 22.63 4.88 9.31
CA GLY A 276 23.89 4.71 10.04
C GLY A 276 24.41 5.99 10.73
N HIS A 277 23.79 7.15 10.50
CA HIS A 277 24.40 8.45 10.86
C HIS A 277 23.71 9.19 12.03
N SER A 278 22.70 8.61 12.67
CA SER A 278 21.94 9.29 13.74
C SER A 278 22.51 9.15 15.16
N SER A 279 23.75 8.70 15.33
CA SER A 279 24.42 8.63 16.65
C SER A 279 25.67 9.50 16.67
N ASN A 280 25.48 10.83 16.67
CA ASN A 280 26.43 11.85 17.15
C ASN A 280 25.84 13.26 16.96
N ARG A 281 24.84 13.62 17.78
CA ARG A 281 24.57 15.02 18.17
C ARG A 281 24.08 15.09 19.59
#